data_AF-A0A7K2WG34-F1
#
_entry.id   AF-A0A7K2WG34-F1
#
_cell.length_a   1.000
_cell.length_b   1.000
_cell.length_c   1.000
_cell.angle_alpha   90.00
_cell.angle_beta   90.00
_cell.angle_gamma   90.00
#
_symmetry.space_group_name_H-M   'P 1'
#
loop_
_entity.id
_entity.type
_entity.pdbx_description
1 polymer ?
#
loop_
_entity_poly.entity_id
_entity_poly.type
_entity_poly.pdbx_seq_one_letter_code
_entity_poly.pdbx_strand_id
1 'polypeptide(L)'
;MRYPEDQFNAGHIPADLLGQLPPGTDPKQIVIVRAAPRNYTGPILLAVTITGGIALIILMIAVTLHVAAAATVAVLSATGGVGLTLKRHSK
;
A
#
# COMPACT_ATOMS: atom_id res chain seq x y z
N MET A 1 11.02 -28.67 2.77
CA MET A 1 11.29 -27.32 3.30
C MET A 1 12.11 -26.60 2.24
N ARG A 2 11.57 -25.52 1.63
CA ARG A 2 12.19 -24.89 0.44
C ARG A 2 13.20 -23.83 0.82
N TYR A 3 13.04 -23.20 1.99
CA TYR A 3 13.95 -22.18 2.47
C TYR A 3 14.65 -22.58 3.78
N PRO A 4 15.91 -22.17 4.00
CA PRO A 4 16.66 -22.47 5.23
C PRO A 4 15.95 -21.97 6.50
N GLU A 5 15.25 -20.84 6.42
CA GLU A 5 14.50 -20.26 7.52
C GLU A 5 13.38 -21.16 8.02
N ASP A 6 12.75 -21.94 7.14
CA ASP A 6 11.69 -22.88 7.49
C ASP A 6 12.25 -24.03 8.33
N GLN A 7 13.46 -24.49 8.01
CA GLN A 7 14.14 -25.56 8.74
C GLN A 7 14.48 -25.10 10.16
N PHE A 8 15.00 -23.89 10.29
CA PHE A 8 15.26 -23.26 11.57
C PHE A 8 13.99 -23.02 12.40
N ASN A 9 12.90 -22.56 11.78
CA ASN A 9 11.62 -22.35 12.47
C ASN A 9 11.01 -23.69 12.92
N ALA A 10 11.34 -24.79 12.23
CA ALA A 10 11.00 -26.16 12.62
C ALA A 10 11.99 -26.79 13.62
N GLY A 11 12.99 -26.04 14.11
CA GLY A 11 13.98 -26.54 15.07
C GLY A 11 15.07 -27.45 14.48
N HIS A 12 15.20 -27.49 13.15
CA HIS A 12 16.24 -28.22 12.45
C HIS A 12 17.41 -27.31 12.04
N ILE A 13 18.61 -27.89 12.00
CA ILE A 13 19.82 -27.22 11.50
C ILE A 13 19.93 -27.52 10.00
N PRO A 14 19.98 -26.50 9.11
CA PRO A 14 20.14 -26.72 7.67
C PRO A 14 21.44 -27.43 7.32
N ALA A 15 21.41 -28.33 6.34
CA ALA A 15 22.59 -29.06 5.87
C ALA A 15 23.74 -28.14 5.40
N ASP A 16 23.39 -26.98 4.84
CA ASP A 16 24.37 -25.99 4.35
C ASP A 16 25.17 -25.35 5.50
N LEU A 17 24.57 -25.22 6.69
CA LEU A 17 25.23 -24.73 7.90
C LEU A 17 26.05 -25.81 8.58
N LEU A 18 25.58 -27.07 8.52
CA LEU A 18 26.34 -28.24 8.95
C LEU A 18 27.71 -28.33 8.27
N GLY A 19 27.79 -27.99 6.97
CA GLY A 19 29.04 -27.99 6.21
C GLY A 19 29.99 -26.81 6.50
N GLN A 20 29.51 -25.76 7.17
CA GLN A 20 30.32 -24.56 7.51
C GLN A 20 30.91 -24.63 8.92
N LEU A 21 30.61 -25.69 9.68
CA LEU A 21 31.11 -25.85 11.04
C LEU A 21 32.58 -26.28 11.05
N PRO A 22 33.38 -25.76 12.00
CA PRO A 22 34.75 -26.21 12.19
C PRO A 22 34.81 -27.72 12.46
N PRO A 23 35.82 -28.43 11.92
CA PRO A 23 35.99 -29.86 12.16
C PRO A 23 36.14 -30.14 13.66
N GLY A 24 35.41 -31.15 14.15
CA GLY A 24 35.37 -31.50 15.58
C GLY A 24 34.27 -30.80 16.41
N THR A 25 33.46 -29.94 15.80
CA THR A 25 32.30 -29.33 16.48
C THR A 25 31.12 -30.31 16.55
N ASP A 26 30.59 -30.59 17.74
CA ASP A 26 29.39 -31.42 17.90
C ASP A 26 28.13 -30.65 17.45
N PRO A 27 27.39 -31.13 16.43
CA PRO A 27 26.15 -30.51 15.96
C PRO A 27 25.11 -30.27 17.05
N LYS A 28 25.10 -31.10 18.09
CA LYS A 28 24.11 -31.06 19.17
C LYS A 28 24.37 -29.98 20.21
N GLN A 29 25.57 -29.38 20.21
CA GLN A 29 25.99 -28.39 21.20
C GLN A 29 26.13 -26.97 20.63
N ILE A 30 25.68 -26.74 19.39
CA ILE A 30 25.81 -25.45 18.73
C ILE A 30 24.61 -24.57 19.06
N VAL A 31 24.88 -23.34 19.47
CA VAL A 31 23.87 -22.29 19.62
C VAL A 31 23.97 -21.36 18.42
N ILE A 32 22.92 -21.34 17.58
CA ILE A 32 22.84 -20.45 16.42
C ILE A 32 22.11 -19.18 16.84
N VAL A 33 22.85 -18.08 16.99
CA VAL A 33 22.28 -16.78 17.33
C VAL A 33 21.74 -16.12 16.07
N ARG A 34 20.42 -15.98 15.98
CA ARG A 34 19.77 -15.15 14.95
C ARG A 34 19.87 -13.68 15.35
N ALA A 35 20.75 -12.93 14.68
CA ALA A 35 20.73 -11.48 14.79
C ALA A 35 19.41 -10.94 14.22
N ALA A 36 18.83 -9.94 14.88
CA ALA A 36 17.70 -9.20 14.30
C ALA A 36 18.11 -8.62 12.95
N PRO A 37 17.18 -8.50 11.98
CA PRO A 37 17.47 -7.88 10.69
C PRO A 37 18.12 -6.53 10.91
N ARG A 38 19.33 -6.33 10.36
CA ARG A 38 20.05 -5.06 10.46
C ARG A 38 19.31 -3.90 9.81
N ASN A 39 18.33 -4.20 8.94
CA ASN A 39 17.60 -3.19 8.21
C ASN A 39 16.11 -3.53 8.04
N TYR A 40 15.25 -2.57 8.40
CA TYR A 40 13.79 -2.61 8.23
C TYR A 40 13.29 -1.74 7.06
N THR A 41 14.17 -1.23 6.19
CA THR A 41 13.78 -0.34 5.08
C THR A 41 12.70 -0.94 4.19
N GLY A 42 12.76 -2.24 3.88
CA GLY A 42 11.78 -2.89 2.99
C GLY A 42 10.34 -2.79 3.49
N PRO A 43 10.04 -3.33 4.69
CA PRO A 43 8.71 -3.21 5.28
C PRO A 43 8.23 -1.77 5.50
N ILE A 44 9.13 -0.87 5.90
CA ILE A 44 8.79 0.54 6.14
C ILE A 44 8.42 1.23 4.82
N LEU A 45 9.23 1.05 3.77
CA LEU A 45 8.96 1.63 2.46
C LEU A 45 7.64 1.12 1.87
N LEU A 46 7.35 -0.17 2.05
CA LEU A 46 6.08 -0.76 1.64
C LEU A 46 4.90 -0.08 2.35
N ALA A 47 4.97 0.06 3.68
CA ALA A 47 3.92 0.70 4.45
C ALA A 47 3.69 2.15 4.01
N VAL A 48 4.76 2.93 3.86
CA VAL A 48 4.68 4.33 3.40
C VAL A 48 4.07 4.42 2.00
N THR A 49 4.46 3.53 1.09
CA THR A 49 3.97 3.53 -0.30
C THR A 49 2.47 3.22 -0.34
N ILE A 50 2.02 2.22 0.43
CA ILE A 50 0.60 1.85 0.49
C ILE A 50 -0.22 3.00 1.11
N THR A 51 0.18 3.49 2.28
CA THR A 51 -0.56 4.55 2.97
C THR A 51 -0.61 5.84 2.14
N GLY A 52 0.52 6.25 1.58
CA GLY A 52 0.61 7.43 0.71
C GLY A 52 -0.20 7.28 -0.58
N GLY A 53 -0.13 6.10 -1.22
CA GLY A 53 -0.89 5.81 -2.43
C GLY A 53 -2.41 5.86 -2.21
N ILE A 54 -2.89 5.23 -1.13
CA ILE A 54 -4.32 5.26 -0.77
C ILE A 54 -4.78 6.70 -0.50
N ALA A 55 -4.02 7.47 0.28
CA ALA A 55 -4.36 8.86 0.58
C ALA A 55 -4.45 9.71 -0.69
N LEU A 56 -3.52 9.53 -1.63
CA LEU A 56 -3.49 10.24 -2.90
C LEU A 56 -4.69 9.88 -3.79
N ILE A 57 -5.08 8.59 -3.85
CA ILE A 57 -6.26 8.15 -4.60
C ILE A 57 -7.53 8.79 -4.03
N ILE A 58 -7.70 8.76 -2.70
CA ILE A 58 -8.87 9.37 -2.03
C ILE A 58 -8.92 10.87 -2.34
N LEU A 59 -7.79 11.56 -2.23
CA LEU A 59 -7.70 12.99 -2.53
C LEU A 59 -8.10 13.27 -3.98
N MET A 60 -7.60 12.48 -4.94
CA MET A 60 -7.91 12.64 -6.36
C MET A 60 -9.42 12.48 -6.64
N ILE A 61 -10.06 11.48 -6.01
CA ILE A 61 -11.50 11.26 -6.13
C ILE A 61 -12.26 12.46 -5.55
N ALA A 62 -11.89 12.92 -4.35
CA ALA A 62 -12.55 14.05 -3.70
C ALA A 62 -12.45 15.34 -4.53
N VAL A 63 -11.26 15.65 -5.05
CA VAL A 63 -11.02 16.80 -5.93
C VAL A 63 -11.86 16.69 -7.21
N THR A 64 -11.89 15.52 -7.84
CA THR A 64 -12.66 15.29 -9.06
C THR A 64 -14.15 15.53 -8.84
N LEU A 65 -14.70 15.00 -7.74
CA LEU A 65 -16.11 15.21 -7.38
C LEU A 65 -16.41 16.69 -7.07
N HIS A 66 -15.49 17.37 -6.39
CA HIS A 66 -15.65 18.79 -6.09
C HIS A 66 -15.68 19.64 -7.36
N VAL A 67 -14.75 19.40 -8.29
CA VAL A 67 -14.71 20.11 -9.59
C VAL A 67 -15.97 19.83 -10.39
N ALA A 68 -16.43 18.59 -10.44
CA ALA A 68 -17.67 18.22 -11.14
C ALA A 68 -18.88 18.96 -10.54
N ALA A 69 -19.00 18.99 -9.21
CA ALA A 69 -20.07 19.72 -8.53
C ALA A 69 -20.00 21.24 -8.75
N ALA A 70 -18.80 21.82 -8.69
CA ALA A 70 -18.61 23.24 -8.97
C ALA A 70 -18.99 23.60 -10.42
N ALA A 71 -18.62 22.74 -11.37
CA ALA A 71 -18.96 22.92 -12.78
C ALA A 71 -20.47 22.87 -13.02
N THR A 72 -21.21 21.93 -12.41
CA THR A 72 -22.66 21.87 -12.57
C THR A 72 -23.36 23.11 -12.00
N VAL A 73 -22.94 23.58 -10.82
CA VAL A 73 -23.45 24.81 -10.22
C VAL A 73 -23.16 26.03 -11.11
N ALA A 74 -21.95 26.11 -11.67
CA ALA A 74 -21.59 27.19 -12.59
C ALA A 74 -22.48 27.20 -13.85
N VAL A 75 -22.74 26.03 -14.45
CA VAL A 75 -23.61 25.90 -15.62
C VAL A 75 -25.05 26.30 -15.29
N LEU A 76 -25.63 25.80 -14.19
CA LEU A 76 -26.99 26.19 -13.79
C LEU A 76 -27.11 27.69 -13.47
N SER A 77 -26.08 28.27 -12.85
CA SER A 77 -26.06 29.70 -12.56
C SER A 77 -25.96 30.54 -13.84
N ALA A 78 -25.25 30.05 -14.85
CA ALA A 78 -25.17 30.70 -16.16
C ALA A 78 -26.47 30.55 -16.98
N THR A 79 -27.21 29.43 -16.83
CA THR A 79 -28.45 29.17 -17.57
C THR A 79 -29.73 29.60 -16.83
N GLY A 80 -29.66 29.91 -15.54
CA GLY A 80 -30.78 30.45 -14.74
C GLY A 80 -31.31 31.81 -15.20
N GLY A 81 -30.67 32.45 -16.18
CA GLY A 81 -31.17 33.62 -16.90
C GLY A 81 -32.03 33.32 -18.14
N VAL A 82 -32.33 32.06 -18.46
CA VAL A 82 -33.24 31.73 -19.58
C VAL A 82 -34.69 31.97 -19.14
N GLY A 83 -35.10 33.23 -19.20
CA GLY A 83 -36.48 33.66 -18.95
C GLY A 83 -37.45 32.99 -19.93
N LEU A 84 -38.34 32.14 -19.41
CA LEU A 84 -39.51 31.65 -20.12
C LEU A 84 -40.45 32.84 -20.41
N THR A 85 -40.29 33.47 -21.56
CA THR A 85 -41.26 34.45 -22.07
C THR A 85 -42.48 33.69 -22.59
N LEU A 86 -43.50 33.55 -21.74
CA LEU A 86 -44.83 33.11 -22.17
C LEU A 86 -45.50 34.26 -22.94
N LYS A 87 -45.39 34.26 -24.28
CA LYS A 87 -46.22 35.14 -25.11
C LYS A 87 -47.67 34.67 -25.04
N ARG A 88 -48.50 35.38 -24.25
CA ARG A 88 -49.95 35.24 -24.29
C ARG A 88 -50.46 35.76 -25.63
N HIS A 89 -50.92 34.86 -26.50
CA HIS A 89 -51.65 35.24 -27.71
C HIS A 89 -53.12 35.48 -27.32
N SER A 90 -53.54 36.74 -27.27
CA SER A 90 -54.94 37.12 -27.09
C SER A 90 -55.52 37.51 -28.44
N LYS A 91 -56.42 36.69 -28.97
CA LYS A 91 -57.47 37.07 -29.92
C LYS A 91 -58.71 36.28 -29.59
#